data_AF-A0A0C9WJE8-F1
#
_entry.id   AF-A0A0C9WJE8-F1
#
_cell.length_a   1.000
_cell.length_b   1.000
_cell.length_c   1.000
_cell.angle_alpha   90.00
_cell.angle_beta   90.00
_cell.angle_gamma   90.00
#
_symmetry.space_group_name_H-M   'P 1'
#
loop_
_entity.id
_entity.type
_entity.pdbx_description
1 polymer ?
#
loop_
_entity_poly.entity_id
_entity_poly.type
_entity_poly.pdbx_seq_one_letter_code
_entity_poly.pdbx_strand_id
1 'polypeptide(L)'
;MNPQAFRSFPQVSATSATTTCTTPSHSPSRTAFATWSPTGEAIAYVKDNDLYILPSATPNSKPIRITPTGNTFLFHGVPDWVYEEEFFSSDSALWRSPTFHKLPFLSFDETLIEGFTLPMYNPTEDANGGMPYTTDVTMKYPKLGYHNPLVSVHVFDFGRYLEKVADLGGEEEVATEQETHTLD
;
A
#
# COMPACT_ATOMS: atom_id res chain seq x y z
N MET A 1 42.58 -36.28 -25.45
CA MET A 1 42.03 -35.34 -24.45
C MET A 1 40.85 -34.64 -25.12
N ASN A 2 39.63 -34.96 -24.68
CA ASN A 2 38.37 -34.48 -25.25
C ASN A 2 37.63 -33.70 -24.15
N PRO A 3 37.46 -32.37 -24.25
CA PRO A 3 36.76 -31.60 -23.22
C PRO A 3 35.25 -31.84 -23.33
N GLN A 4 34.65 -32.14 -22.17
CA GLN A 4 33.27 -32.55 -22.03
C GLN A 4 32.26 -31.42 -22.24
N ALA A 5 31.08 -31.85 -22.69
CA ALA A 5 29.91 -31.08 -23.08
C ALA A 5 29.35 -30.19 -21.95
N PHE A 6 29.20 -28.89 -22.26
CA PHE A 6 28.30 -28.01 -21.53
C PHE A 6 26.87 -28.27 -22.01
N ARG A 7 25.99 -28.77 -21.14
CA ARG A 7 24.58 -28.93 -21.45
C ARG A 7 23.95 -27.54 -21.59
N SER A 8 23.47 -27.22 -22.77
CA SER A 8 22.69 -26.00 -23.03
C SER A 8 21.38 -26.05 -22.24
N PHE A 9 21.15 -25.07 -21.38
CA PHE A 9 19.82 -24.82 -20.83
C PHE A 9 18.89 -24.33 -21.96
N PRO A 10 17.62 -24.75 -22.01
CA PRO A 10 16.68 -24.21 -22.97
C PRO A 10 16.48 -22.72 -22.69
N GLN A 11 16.76 -21.88 -23.70
CA GLN A 11 16.34 -20.48 -23.67
C GLN A 11 14.81 -20.45 -23.66
N VAL A 12 14.23 -20.02 -22.54
CA VAL A 12 12.85 -19.53 -22.54
C VAL A 12 12.89 -18.22 -23.30
N SER A 13 12.38 -18.20 -24.52
CA SER A 13 12.15 -16.98 -25.28
C SER A 13 11.07 -16.17 -24.58
N ALA A 14 11.47 -15.23 -23.73
CA ALA A 14 10.58 -14.17 -23.30
C ALA A 14 10.30 -13.32 -24.54
N THR A 15 9.06 -13.38 -25.04
CA THR A 15 8.58 -12.44 -26.06
C THR A 15 8.62 -11.05 -25.45
N SER A 16 9.70 -10.31 -25.71
CA SER A 16 9.88 -8.95 -25.18
C SER A 16 8.94 -7.99 -25.92
N ALA A 17 7.66 -8.01 -25.54
CA ALA A 17 6.73 -6.96 -25.90
C ALA A 17 7.01 -5.74 -25.02
N THR A 18 7.74 -4.77 -25.55
CA THR A 18 7.93 -3.48 -24.90
C THR A 18 6.62 -2.71 -24.98
N THR A 19 5.80 -2.80 -23.94
CA THR A 19 4.61 -1.95 -23.80
C THR A 19 5.05 -0.54 -23.42
N THR A 20 4.72 0.44 -24.25
CA THR A 20 4.94 1.85 -23.96
C THR A 20 4.05 2.29 -22.79
N CYS A 21 4.63 2.99 -21.81
CA CYS A 21 3.88 3.62 -20.74
C CYS A 21 2.81 4.56 -21.35
N THR A 22 1.54 4.18 -21.22
CA THR A 22 0.41 4.97 -21.71
C THR A 22 0.07 6.03 -20.68
N THR A 23 -0.09 7.28 -21.12
CA THR A 23 -0.60 8.32 -20.24
C THR A 23 -2.06 8.00 -19.90
N PRO A 24 -2.43 7.93 -18.61
CA PRO A 24 -3.82 7.66 -18.24
C PRO A 24 -4.72 8.78 -18.79
N SER A 25 -5.90 8.40 -19.30
CA SER A 25 -6.85 9.35 -19.91
C SER A 25 -7.51 10.30 -18.92
N HIS A 26 -7.35 10.03 -17.62
CA HIS A 26 -7.88 10.80 -16.50
C HIS A 26 -6.81 10.89 -15.41
N SER A 27 -6.91 11.90 -14.53
CA SER A 27 -6.05 12.00 -13.35
C SER A 27 -6.17 10.71 -12.54
N PRO A 28 -5.10 9.90 -12.42
CA PRO A 28 -5.18 8.66 -11.69
C PRO A 28 -5.45 8.96 -10.22
N SER A 29 -6.24 8.11 -9.57
CA SER A 29 -6.39 8.19 -8.11
C SER A 29 -5.02 8.09 -7.45
N ARG A 30 -4.75 8.98 -6.49
CA ARG A 30 -3.47 9.03 -5.79
C ARG A 30 -3.27 7.73 -5.01
N THR A 31 -2.29 6.94 -5.45
CA THR A 31 -1.86 5.71 -4.79
C THR A 31 -0.68 6.06 -3.90
N ALA A 32 -0.75 5.71 -2.62
CA ALA A 32 0.32 6.02 -1.66
C ALA A 32 1.50 5.06 -1.81
N PHE A 33 1.20 3.77 -1.98
CA PHE A 33 2.20 2.72 -2.13
C PHE A 33 1.68 1.60 -3.03
N ALA A 34 2.55 0.94 -3.80
CA ALA A 34 2.20 -0.24 -4.58
C ALA A 34 3.39 -1.19 -4.70
N THR A 35 3.12 -2.49 -4.65
CA THR A 35 4.14 -3.53 -4.77
C THR A 35 3.60 -4.76 -5.50
N TRP A 36 4.45 -5.37 -6.33
CA TRP A 36 4.13 -6.58 -7.06
C TRP A 36 4.20 -7.80 -6.17
N SER A 37 3.37 -8.80 -6.42
CA SER A 37 3.60 -10.17 -5.93
C SER A 37 4.95 -10.71 -6.43
N PRO A 38 5.62 -11.61 -5.71
CA PRO A 38 6.87 -12.23 -6.17
C PRO A 38 6.76 -12.94 -7.53
N THR A 39 5.56 -13.40 -7.91
CA THR A 39 5.28 -14.02 -9.21
C THR A 39 4.99 -13.00 -10.32
N GLY A 40 4.71 -11.74 -9.97
CA GLY A 40 4.36 -10.67 -10.91
C GLY A 40 2.90 -10.69 -11.40
N GLU A 41 2.06 -11.56 -10.85
CA GLU A 41 0.68 -11.73 -11.31
C GLU A 41 -0.29 -10.78 -10.59
N ALA A 42 -0.10 -10.58 -9.29
CA ALA A 42 -0.92 -9.72 -8.43
C ALA A 42 -0.16 -8.46 -7.98
N ILE A 43 -0.91 -7.43 -7.57
CA ILE A 43 -0.40 -6.16 -7.02
C ILE A 43 -1.08 -5.90 -5.68
N ALA A 44 -0.32 -5.58 -4.63
CA ALA A 44 -0.87 -4.97 -3.42
C ALA A 44 -0.64 -3.46 -3.49
N TYR A 45 -1.65 -2.65 -3.16
CA TYR A 45 -1.54 -1.20 -3.23
C TYR A 45 -2.38 -0.52 -2.16
N VAL A 46 -1.99 0.69 -1.78
CA VAL A 46 -2.66 1.51 -0.78
C VAL A 46 -3.26 2.74 -1.44
N LYS A 47 -4.56 2.94 -1.27
CA LYS A 47 -5.33 4.06 -1.80
C LYS A 47 -6.25 4.57 -0.70
N ASP A 48 -6.29 5.90 -0.51
CA ASP A 48 -7.09 6.55 0.53
C ASP A 48 -6.88 5.91 1.91
N ASN A 49 -5.62 5.56 2.21
CA ASN A 49 -5.18 4.87 3.42
C ASN A 49 -5.76 3.47 3.66
N ASP A 50 -6.44 2.91 2.66
CA ASP A 50 -6.88 1.51 2.66
C ASP A 50 -5.99 0.63 1.80
N LEU A 51 -5.82 -0.61 2.26
CA LEU A 51 -5.08 -1.65 1.57
C LEU A 51 -5.99 -2.41 0.60
N TYR A 52 -5.50 -2.58 -0.62
CA TYR A 52 -6.15 -3.33 -1.69
C TYR A 52 -5.21 -4.37 -2.29
N ILE A 53 -5.78 -5.44 -2.83
CA ILE A 53 -5.08 -6.42 -3.66
C ILE A 53 -5.77 -6.51 -5.01
N LEU A 54 -5.01 -6.35 -6.07
CA LEU A 54 -5.41 -6.70 -7.43
C LEU A 54 -4.90 -8.12 -7.73
N PRO A 55 -5.77 -9.15 -7.83
CA PRO A 55 -5.33 -10.54 -7.98
C PRO A 55 -4.64 -10.85 -9.32
N SER A 56 -4.90 -10.02 -10.33
CA SER A 56 -4.35 -10.15 -11.67
C SER A 56 -4.06 -8.76 -12.24
N ALA A 57 -2.89 -8.56 -12.84
CA ALA A 57 -2.52 -7.31 -13.53
C ALA A 57 -3.22 -7.09 -14.88
N THR A 58 -4.31 -7.83 -15.14
CA THR A 58 -5.11 -7.65 -16.35
C THR A 58 -6.10 -6.48 -16.19
N PRO A 59 -6.44 -5.75 -17.28
CA PRO A 59 -7.30 -4.56 -17.19
C PRO A 59 -8.70 -4.79 -16.59
N ASN A 60 -9.21 -6.02 -16.64
CA ASN A 60 -10.57 -6.37 -16.19
C ASN A 60 -10.59 -6.96 -14.77
N SER A 61 -9.44 -7.05 -14.11
CA SER A 61 -9.32 -7.58 -12.76
C SER A 61 -9.96 -6.62 -11.76
N LYS A 62 -10.82 -7.15 -10.87
CA LYS A 62 -11.44 -6.36 -9.81
C LYS A 62 -10.54 -6.35 -8.57
N PRO A 63 -10.26 -5.18 -7.98
CA PRO A 63 -9.50 -5.11 -6.74
C PRO A 63 -10.33 -5.63 -5.57
N ILE A 64 -9.67 -6.31 -4.65
CA ILE A 64 -10.20 -6.75 -3.36
C ILE A 64 -9.77 -5.70 -2.33
N ARG A 65 -10.74 -5.10 -1.64
CA ARG A 65 -10.49 -4.18 -0.53
C ARG A 65 -10.23 -4.99 0.74
N ILE A 66 -9.04 -4.83 1.32
CA ILE A 66 -8.60 -5.58 2.50
C ILE A 66 -9.02 -4.87 3.78
N THR A 67 -8.90 -3.54 3.80
CA THR A 67 -9.32 -2.68 4.90
C THR A 67 -10.39 -1.70 4.41
N PRO A 68 -11.49 -1.50 5.16
CA PRO A 68 -12.52 -0.52 4.81
C PRO A 68 -12.51 0.75 5.67
N THR A 69 -11.54 0.88 6.58
CA THR A 69 -11.52 1.87 7.67
C THR A 69 -10.57 3.05 7.44
N GLY A 70 -9.79 3.02 6.36
CA GLY A 70 -8.83 4.06 6.00
C GLY A 70 -9.46 5.44 5.94
N ASN A 71 -8.80 6.41 6.58
CA ASN A 71 -9.22 7.81 6.61
C ASN A 71 -8.03 8.71 6.94
N THR A 72 -8.25 9.99 7.19
CA THR A 72 -7.18 10.97 7.49
C THR A 72 -6.30 10.62 8.71
N PHE A 73 -6.78 9.77 9.63
CA PHE A 73 -6.09 9.40 10.86
C PHE A 73 -5.81 7.90 11.00
N LEU A 74 -6.41 7.06 10.14
CA LEU A 74 -6.19 5.61 10.13
C LEU A 74 -5.47 5.19 8.86
N PHE A 75 -4.30 4.59 9.01
CA PHE A 75 -3.42 4.19 7.92
C PHE A 75 -3.21 2.68 7.91
N HIS A 76 -3.35 2.05 6.74
CA HIS A 76 -3.16 0.61 6.59
C HIS A 76 -2.08 0.31 5.54
N GLY A 77 -1.01 -0.38 5.96
CA GLY A 77 0.08 -0.82 5.07
C GLY A 77 1.07 0.26 4.62
N VAL A 78 0.85 1.51 5.01
CA VAL A 78 1.81 2.62 4.92
C VAL A 78 2.03 3.19 6.32
N PRO A 79 3.25 3.62 6.65
CA PRO A 79 3.53 4.24 7.94
C PRO A 79 2.93 5.65 8.03
N ASP A 80 2.76 6.11 9.27
CA ASP A 80 2.59 7.54 9.54
C ASP A 80 3.94 8.27 9.50
N TRP A 81 3.93 9.59 9.73
CA TRP A 81 5.14 10.41 9.65
C TRP A 81 6.25 9.93 10.60
N VAL A 82 5.90 9.59 11.84
CA VAL A 82 6.92 9.21 12.84
C VAL A 82 7.49 7.81 12.55
N TYR A 83 6.67 6.86 12.10
CA TYR A 83 7.17 5.54 11.72
C TYR A 83 7.94 5.55 10.40
N GLU A 84 7.57 6.42 9.47
CA GLU A 84 8.32 6.63 8.23
C GLU A 84 9.73 7.15 8.55
N GLU A 85 9.85 8.22 9.33
CA GLU A 85 11.14 8.89 9.55
C GLU A 85 12.02 8.22 10.63
N GLU A 86 11.43 7.86 11.78
CA GLU A 86 12.21 7.51 12.99
C GLU A 86 12.37 6.00 13.22
N PHE A 87 11.48 5.17 12.67
CA PHE A 87 11.48 3.71 12.93
C PHE A 87 11.84 2.86 11.71
N PHE A 88 11.13 3.04 10.59
CA PHE A 88 11.34 2.20 9.41
C PHE A 88 12.31 2.82 8.41
N SER A 89 12.39 4.15 8.35
CA SER A 89 13.11 4.84 7.26
C SER A 89 12.65 4.34 5.87
N SER A 90 11.36 4.02 5.75
CA SER A 90 10.73 3.42 4.56
C SER A 90 9.28 3.88 4.44
N ASP A 91 8.79 4.00 3.22
CA ASP A 91 7.41 4.38 2.85
C ASP A 91 6.39 3.22 2.94
N SER A 92 6.78 2.07 3.51
CA SER A 92 5.98 0.86 3.50
C SER A 92 5.93 0.22 4.88
N ALA A 93 4.71 -0.14 5.30
CA ALA A 93 4.45 -0.92 6.50
C ALA A 93 3.69 -2.22 6.15
N LEU A 94 3.99 -2.75 4.97
CA LEU A 94 3.41 -3.95 4.40
C LEU A 94 4.53 -4.88 3.92
N TRP A 95 4.41 -6.17 4.26
CA TRP A 95 5.35 -7.18 3.85
C TRP A 95 4.65 -8.27 3.06
N ARG A 96 5.33 -8.74 2.01
CA ARG A 96 4.83 -9.82 1.16
C ARG A 96 5.46 -11.14 1.61
N SER A 97 4.63 -12.16 1.82
CA SER A 97 5.16 -13.53 1.95
C SER A 97 5.81 -13.98 0.64
N PRO A 98 6.80 -14.89 0.66
CA PRO A 98 7.45 -15.40 -0.55
C PRO A 98 6.48 -16.02 -1.56
N THR A 99 5.37 -16.57 -1.06
CA THR A 99 4.30 -17.20 -1.87
C THR A 99 3.10 -16.28 -2.11
N PHE A 100 3.09 -15.06 -1.57
CA PHE A 100 1.97 -14.10 -1.62
C PHE A 100 0.61 -14.55 -1.05
N HIS A 101 0.50 -15.76 -0.48
CA HIS A 101 -0.70 -16.24 0.20
C HIS A 101 -1.05 -15.44 1.46
N LYS A 102 -0.04 -14.91 2.15
CA LYS A 102 -0.19 -14.06 3.33
C LYS A 102 0.40 -12.70 3.08
N LEU A 103 -0.28 -11.68 3.59
CA LEU A 103 0.12 -10.29 3.49
C LEU A 103 0.03 -9.64 4.88
N PRO A 104 1.10 -9.70 5.68
CA PRO A 104 1.22 -8.93 6.92
C PRO A 104 1.32 -7.44 6.64
N PHE A 105 0.64 -6.63 7.45
CA PHE A 105 0.73 -5.17 7.42
C PHE A 105 0.47 -4.58 8.80
N LEU A 106 0.91 -3.34 9.00
CA LEU A 106 0.56 -2.56 10.18
C LEU A 106 -0.60 -1.61 9.89
N SER A 107 -1.41 -1.40 10.92
CA SER A 107 -2.41 -0.35 10.98
C SER A 107 -2.01 0.67 12.04
N PHE A 108 -1.99 1.96 11.67
CA PHE A 108 -1.66 3.08 12.54
C PHE A 108 -2.90 3.91 12.81
N ASP A 109 -3.14 4.21 14.08
CA ASP A 109 -4.22 5.09 14.53
C ASP A 109 -3.64 6.33 15.19
N GLU A 110 -3.79 7.46 14.51
CA GLU A 110 -3.35 8.79 14.93
C GLU A 110 -4.47 9.65 15.53
N THR A 111 -5.64 9.07 15.85
CA THR A 111 -6.81 9.82 16.33
C THR A 111 -6.52 10.62 17.60
N LEU A 112 -5.64 10.10 18.47
CA LEU A 112 -5.24 10.75 19.73
C LEU A 112 -4.04 11.69 19.60
N ILE A 113 -3.40 11.76 18.43
CA ILE A 113 -2.22 12.61 18.21
C ILE A 113 -2.67 14.05 17.93
N GLU A 114 -1.94 15.02 18.46
CA GLU A 114 -2.18 16.44 18.17
C GLU A 114 -1.67 16.84 16.77
N GLY A 115 -2.39 17.77 16.15
CA GLY A 115 -1.99 18.35 14.87
C GLY A 115 -0.96 19.46 15.07
N PHE A 116 0.07 19.48 14.22
CA PHE A 116 1.01 20.58 14.09
C PHE A 116 0.78 21.30 12.76
N THR A 117 0.53 22.60 12.83
CA THR A 117 0.19 23.42 11.68
C THR A 117 1.40 24.20 11.19
N LEU A 118 1.70 24.07 9.90
CA LEU A 118 2.77 24.73 9.19
C LEU A 118 2.21 25.72 8.16
N PRO A 119 2.70 26.97 8.13
CA PRO A 119 2.35 27.90 7.08
C PRO A 119 3.04 27.51 5.77
N MET A 120 2.25 27.31 4.73
CA MET A 120 2.68 27.12 3.35
C MET A 120 2.66 28.45 2.60
N TYR A 121 3.84 28.84 2.15
CA TYR A 121 4.05 30.01 1.30
C TYR A 121 3.99 29.58 -0.16
N ASN A 122 3.15 30.25 -0.94
CA ASN A 122 3.00 30.02 -2.38
C ASN A 122 2.75 28.54 -2.78
N PRO A 123 1.60 27.94 -2.42
CA PRO A 123 1.30 26.53 -2.66
C PRO A 123 1.01 26.18 -4.15
N THR A 124 1.43 27.03 -5.10
CA THR A 124 1.20 26.84 -6.54
C THR A 124 2.48 26.43 -7.23
N GLU A 125 2.36 25.57 -8.26
CA GLU A 125 3.46 25.18 -9.15
C GLU A 125 3.83 26.29 -10.15
N ASP A 126 3.02 27.34 -10.26
CA ASP A 126 3.30 28.50 -11.12
C ASP A 126 4.42 29.37 -10.54
N ALA A 127 5.61 29.26 -11.12
CA ALA A 127 6.76 30.08 -10.75
C ALA A 127 6.59 31.58 -11.05
N ASN A 128 5.62 31.95 -11.89
CA ASN A 128 5.39 33.33 -12.32
C ASN A 128 4.18 33.99 -11.64
N GLY A 129 3.37 33.21 -10.92
CA GLY A 129 2.18 33.65 -10.20
C GLY A 129 2.30 33.35 -8.71
N GLY A 130 2.38 34.39 -7.88
CA GLY A 130 2.44 34.25 -6.42
C GLY A 130 1.05 34.30 -5.78
N MET A 131 0.76 33.39 -4.84
CA MET A 131 -0.40 33.53 -3.96
C MET A 131 -0.13 34.62 -2.90
N PRO A 132 -0.96 35.67 -2.81
CA PRO A 132 -0.68 36.82 -1.92
C PRO A 132 -0.90 36.50 -0.42
N TYR A 133 -1.61 35.42 -0.11
CA TYR A 133 -1.88 34.97 1.25
C TYR A 133 -1.38 33.54 1.44
N THR A 134 -0.84 33.27 2.62
CA THR A 134 -0.40 31.93 3.03
C THR A 134 -1.60 31.01 3.26
N THR A 135 -1.36 29.72 3.06
CA THR A 135 -2.29 28.66 3.46
C THR A 135 -1.64 27.82 4.53
N ASP A 136 -2.43 27.11 5.34
CA ASP A 136 -1.90 26.27 6.40
C ASP A 136 -2.02 24.79 6.02
N VAL A 137 -0.99 24.01 6.34
CA VAL A 137 -1.02 22.54 6.28
C VAL A 137 -0.90 22.02 7.70
N THR A 138 -1.82 21.14 8.09
CA THR A 138 -1.77 20.49 9.42
C THR A 138 -1.43 19.02 9.25
N MET A 139 -0.42 18.55 9.98
CA MET A 139 -0.01 17.15 10.02
C MET A 139 0.00 16.64 11.47
N LYS A 140 -0.20 15.35 11.68
CA LYS A 140 -0.07 14.74 13.02
C LYS A 140 1.41 14.65 13.39
N TYR A 141 1.75 15.15 14.58
CA TYR A 141 3.15 15.21 15.02
C TYR A 141 3.22 15.00 16.54
N PRO A 142 3.59 13.80 17.01
CA PRO A 142 3.68 13.49 18.43
C PRO A 142 4.91 14.16 19.04
N LYS A 143 4.69 15.16 19.91
CA LYS A 143 5.77 15.78 20.71
C LYS A 143 6.07 14.95 21.95
N LEU A 144 7.25 15.19 22.54
CA LEU A 144 7.64 14.60 23.83
C LEU A 144 6.55 14.84 24.88
N GLY A 145 6.07 13.75 25.50
CA GLY A 145 5.03 13.79 26.54
C GLY A 145 3.59 13.75 26.03
N TYR A 146 3.37 13.61 24.72
CA TYR A 146 2.05 13.47 24.09
C TYR A 146 1.80 12.04 23.59
N HIS A 147 0.59 11.76 23.11
CA HIS A 147 0.22 10.45 22.59
C HIS A 147 1.01 10.09 21.32
N ASN A 148 1.47 8.84 21.27
CA ASN A 148 2.01 8.20 20.08
C ASN A 148 0.87 7.54 19.28
N PRO A 149 1.09 7.25 17.98
CA PRO A 149 0.17 6.42 17.21
C PRO A 149 -0.03 5.05 17.87
N LEU A 150 -1.28 4.58 17.91
CA LEU A 150 -1.55 3.19 18.28
C LEU A 150 -1.29 2.30 17.07
N VAL A 151 -0.52 1.23 17.27
CA VAL A 151 -0.12 0.33 16.19
C VAL A 151 -0.68 -1.06 16.43
N SER A 152 -1.26 -1.63 15.39
CA SER A 152 -1.74 -3.01 15.40
C SER A 152 -1.21 -3.79 14.20
N VAL A 153 -0.89 -5.06 14.43
CA VAL A 153 -0.40 -5.97 13.39
C VAL A 153 -1.57 -6.78 12.86
N HIS A 154 -1.70 -6.85 11.54
CA HIS A 154 -2.72 -7.61 10.84
C HIS A 154 -2.09 -8.52 9.81
N VAL A 155 -2.71 -9.67 9.57
CA VAL A 155 -2.30 -10.60 8.51
C VAL A 155 -3.50 -10.93 7.67
N PHE A 156 -3.47 -10.52 6.40
CA PHE A 156 -4.45 -10.99 5.42
C PHE A 156 -4.04 -12.35 4.88
N ASP A 157 -4.96 -13.30 4.88
CA ASP A 157 -4.78 -14.65 4.32
C ASP A 157 -5.72 -14.84 3.12
N PHE A 158 -5.11 -15.01 1.94
CA PHE A 158 -5.84 -15.17 0.68
C PHE A 158 -6.64 -16.47 0.62
N GLY A 159 -6.12 -17.56 1.22
CA GLY A 159 -6.81 -18.85 1.24
C GLY A 159 -8.11 -18.76 2.05
N ARG A 160 -8.02 -18.19 3.25
CA ARG A 160 -9.19 -17.96 4.12
C ARG A 160 -10.22 -17.03 3.47
N TYR A 161 -9.76 -16.02 2.75
CA TYR A 161 -10.65 -15.14 1.99
C TYR A 161 -11.42 -15.90 0.91
N LEU A 162 -10.75 -16.73 0.11
CA LEU A 162 -11.40 -17.51 -0.96
C LEU A 162 -12.41 -18.53 -0.41
N GLU A 163 -12.10 -19.18 0.71
CA GLU A 163 -13.05 -20.07 1.41
C GLU A 163 -14.32 -19.32 1.82
N LYS A 164 -14.16 -18.14 2.45
CA LYS A 164 -15.29 -17.31 2.87
C LYS A 164 -16.12 -16.79 1.69
N VAL A 165 -15.49 -16.43 0.58
CA VAL A 165 -16.19 -16.03 -0.66
C VAL A 165 -16.98 -17.19 -1.25
N ALA A 166 -16.40 -18.40 -1.24
CA ALA A 166 -17.08 -19.60 -1.74
C ALA A 166 -18.32 -19.95 -0.91
N ASP A 167 -18.23 -19.82 0.42
CA ASP A 167 -19.34 -20.06 1.33
C ASP A 167 -20.47 -19.02 1.19
N LEU A 168 -20.12 -17.76 0.88
CA LEU A 168 -21.06 -16.65 0.74
C LEU A 168 -21.67 -16.50 -0.68
N GLY A 169 -21.36 -17.40 -1.61
CA GLY A 169 -22.01 -17.42 -2.93
C GLY A 169 -21.57 -16.31 -3.89
N GLY A 170 -20.46 -15.63 -3.64
CA GLY A 170 -19.77 -14.79 -4.63
C GLY A 170 -20.30 -13.38 -4.91
N GLU A 171 -21.35 -12.91 -4.23
CA GLU A 171 -21.96 -11.58 -4.50
C GLU A 171 -21.91 -10.55 -3.35
N GLU A 172 -21.49 -10.92 -2.13
CA GLU A 172 -21.35 -9.96 -1.03
C GLU A 172 -19.90 -9.48 -0.85
N GLU A 173 -19.74 -8.18 -0.54
CA GLU A 173 -18.46 -7.58 -0.12
C GLU A 173 -18.03 -8.24 1.19
N VAL A 174 -17.08 -9.18 1.10
CA VAL A 174 -16.63 -9.96 2.25
C VAL A 174 -15.86 -9.04 3.20
N ALA A 175 -16.49 -8.67 4.31
CA ALA A 175 -15.81 -8.02 5.42
C ALA A 175 -14.71 -8.97 5.95
N THR A 176 -13.46 -8.56 5.80
CA THR A 176 -12.30 -9.30 6.30
C THR A 176 -12.25 -9.17 7.81
N GLU A 177 -12.57 -10.24 8.55
CA GLU A 177 -12.25 -10.31 9.97
C GLU A 177 -10.74 -10.56 10.10
N GLN A 178 -10.03 -9.59 10.68
CA GLN A 178 -8.59 -9.64 10.84
C GLN A 178 -8.25 -10.06 12.28
N GLU A 179 -7.22 -10.88 12.43
CA GLU A 179 -6.69 -11.27 13.74
C GLU A 179 -5.80 -10.14 14.23
N THR A 180 -6.35 -9.29 15.10
CA THR A 180 -5.67 -8.12 15.65
C THR A 180 -4.84 -8.52 16.86
N HIS A 181 -3.53 -8.33 16.79
CA HIS A 181 -2.66 -8.30 17.97
C HIS A 181 -2.16 -6.88 18.20
N THR A 182 -2.52 -6.31 19.35
CA THR A 182 -2.00 -5.04 19.84
C THR A 182 -0.69 -5.30 20.59
N LEU A 183 0.33 -4.49 20.32
CA LEU A 183 1.57 -4.51 21.09
C LEU A 183 1.46 -3.40 22.14
N ASP A 184 1.53 -3.79 23.42
CA ASP A 184 1.47 -2.91 24.60
C ASP A 184 2.82 -2.23 24.88
#